data_AF-A0A7Y0S612-F1
#
_entry.id   AF-A0A7Y0S612-F1
#
_cell.length_a   1.000
_cell.length_b   1.000
_cell.length_c   1.000
_cell.angle_alpha   90.00
_cell.angle_beta   90.00
_cell.angle_gamma   90.00
#
_symmetry.space_group_name_H-M   'P 1'
#
loop_
_entity.id
_entity.type
_entity.pdbx_description
1 polymer ?
#
loop_
_entity_poly.entity_id
_entity_poly.type
_entity_poly.pdbx_seq_one_letter_code
_entity_poly.pdbx_strand_id
1 'polypeptide(L)' 'EANKVVLKVREKQKGRSQYQKLGQVSETLEVNEYGVKLIVNLHDYLDTGLFLDHKITRRRLGEMAQGKDFLNLFAY' A
#
# COMPACT_ATOMS: atom_id res chain seq x y z
N GLU A 1 20.61 -16.57 -3.40
CA GLU A 1 19.56 -16.95 -2.42
C GLU A 1 18.23 -16.34 -2.83
N ALA A 2 17.16 -17.14 -2.92
CA ALA A 2 15.84 -16.73 -3.39
C ALA A 2 14.87 -16.46 -2.21
N ASN A 3 15.34 -15.80 -1.15
CA ASN A 3 14.61 -15.69 0.13
C ASN A 3 13.83 -14.38 0.32
N LYS A 4 13.66 -13.56 -0.74
CA LYS A 4 12.94 -12.27 -0.69
C LYS A 4 11.77 -12.21 -1.67
N VAL A 5 11.05 -13.32 -1.81
CA VAL A 5 9.87 -13.43 -2.69
C VAL A 5 8.66 -13.69 -1.82
N VAL A 6 7.63 -12.85 -1.96
CA VAL A 6 6.33 -13.05 -1.31
C VAL A 6 5.30 -13.44 -2.38
N LEU A 7 4.66 -14.60 -2.20
CA LEU A 7 3.64 -15.11 -3.10
C LEU A 7 2.26 -14.81 -2.52
N LYS A 8 1.42 -14.10 -3.29
CA LYS A 8 -0.01 -13.90 -2.99
C LYS A 8 -0.85 -14.70 -3.95
N VAL A 9 -1.64 -15.63 -3.44
CA VAL A 9 -2.60 -16.41 -4.23
C VAL A 9 -3.97 -15.78 -4.10
N ARG A 10 -4.60 -15.45 -5.23
CA ARG A 10 -5.94 -14.86 -5.24
C ARG A 10 -6.98 -15.96 -5.20
N GLU A 11 -7.68 -16.09 -4.07
CA GLU A 11 -8.87 -16.94 -3.99
C GLU A 11 -10.12 -16.16 -4.41
N LYS A 12 -11.02 -16.83 -5.15
CA LYS A 12 -12.33 -16.24 -5.47
C LYS A 12 -13.19 -16.20 -4.21
N GLN A 13 -13.24 -15.03 -3.56
CA GLN A 13 -14.17 -14.82 -2.46
C GLN A 13 -15.62 -14.83 -2.99
N LYS A 14 -16.45 -15.75 -2.49
CA LYS A 14 -17.89 -15.82 -2.74
C LYS A 14 -18.63 -15.18 -1.56
N GLY A 15 -19.57 -14.27 -1.81
CA GLY A 15 -20.44 -13.68 -0.79
C GLY A 15 -20.02 -12.29 -0.30
N ARG A 16 -20.50 -11.88 0.89
CA ARG A 16 -20.28 -10.55 1.51
C ARG A 16 -18.94 -10.39 2.25
N SER A 17 -18.04 -11.36 2.16
CA SER A 17 -16.73 -11.28 2.80
C SER A 17 -15.87 -10.25 2.07
N GLN A 18 -15.96 -8.99 2.48
CA GLN A 18 -15.11 -7.92 1.99
C GLN A 18 -14.00 -7.67 3.01
N TYR A 19 -12.76 -7.58 2.54
CA TYR A 19 -11.56 -7.17 3.29
C TYR A 19 -11.32 -7.92 4.61
N GLN A 20 -10.88 -9.17 4.53
CA GLN A 20 -10.28 -9.86 5.68
C GLN A 20 -8.76 -9.85 5.57
N LYS A 21 -8.10 -9.70 6.73
CA LYS A 21 -6.66 -9.91 6.89
C LYS A 21 -6.34 -11.35 6.47
N LEU A 22 -5.46 -11.53 5.49
CA LEU A 22 -5.06 -12.81 4.91
C LEU A 22 -3.99 -13.53 5.75
N GLY A 23 -3.25 -12.79 6.58
CA GLY A 23 -2.16 -13.31 7.41
C GLY A 23 -2.08 -12.66 8.79
N GLN A 24 -1.16 -13.13 9.64
CA GLN A 24 -0.88 -12.54 10.96
C GLN A 24 0.60 -12.23 11.18
N VAL A 25 1.41 -12.23 10.11
CA VAL A 25 2.86 -12.07 10.18
C VAL A 25 3.23 -10.72 10.80
N SER A 26 2.42 -9.68 10.54
CA SER A 26 2.56 -8.33 11.10
C SER A 26 3.92 -7.68 10.83
N GLU A 27 4.65 -8.21 9.85
CA GLU A 27 5.91 -7.65 9.35
C GLU A 27 5.62 -6.50 8.39
N THR A 28 6.28 -5.37 8.65
CA THR A 28 6.21 -4.18 7.82
C THR A 28 7.57 -3.88 7.22
N LEU A 29 7.55 -3.23 6.05
CA LEU A 29 8.75 -2.82 5.33
C LEU A 29 8.68 -1.32 5.07
N GLU A 30 9.74 -0.59 5.45
CA GLU A 30 9.91 0.81 5.05
C GLU A 30 10.43 0.87 3.61
N VAL A 31 9.77 1.66 2.77
CA VAL A 31 10.17 1.94 1.39
C VAL A 31 10.30 3.45 1.17
N ASN A 32 11.14 3.86 0.22
CA ASN A 32 11.32 5.26 -0.13
C ASN A 32 10.70 5.55 -1.51
N GLU A 33 9.82 6.56 -1.59
CA GLU A 33 9.23 7.06 -2.82
C GLU A 33 9.43 8.58 -2.91
N TYR A 34 10.28 9.03 -3.84
CA TYR A 34 10.58 10.46 -4.08
C TYR A 34 10.93 11.27 -2.80
N GLY A 35 11.67 10.68 -1.88
CA GLY A 35 12.06 11.34 -0.62
C GLY A 35 11.05 11.21 0.53
N VAL A 36 9.95 10.48 0.31
CA VAL A 36 8.98 10.13 1.36
C VAL A 36 9.21 8.69 1.80
N LYS A 37 9.20 8.45 3.11
CA LYS A 37 9.21 7.12 3.72
C LYS A 37 7.79 6.61 3.88
N LEU A 38 7.52 5.41 3.38
CA LEU A 38 6.21 4.75 3.41
C LEU A 38 6.36 3.36 4.03
N ILE A 39 5.32 2.92 4.74
CA ILE A 39 5.27 1.59 5.35
C ILE A 39 4.37 0.70 4.48
N VAL A 40 4.88 -0.45 4.05
CA VAL A 40 4.12 -1.45 3.31
C VAL A 40 4.07 -2.76 4.09
N ASN A 41 3.04 -3.57 3.83
CA ASN A 41 2.90 -4.91 4.37
C ASN A 41 2.71 -5.90 3.21
N LEU A 42 3.70 -6.76 3.00
CA LEU A 42 3.70 -7.69 1.86
C LEU A 42 2.90 -8.98 2.14
N HIS A 43 2.50 -9.25 3.37
CA HIS A 43 2.03 -10.58 3.81
C HIS A 43 0.55 -10.62 4.19
N ASP A 44 0.07 -9.62 4.94
CA ASP A 44 -1.16 -9.74 5.71
C ASP A 44 -2.41 -9.30 4.99
N TYR A 45 -2.27 -8.53 3.91
CA TYR A 45 -3.40 -7.92 3.20
C TYR A 45 -3.42 -8.35 1.74
N LEU A 46 -4.54 -8.11 1.05
CA LEU A 46 -4.62 -8.33 -0.40
C LEU A 46 -3.61 -7.45 -1.13
N ASP A 47 -3.70 -6.15 -0.90
CA ASP A 47 -2.75 -5.15 -1.40
C ASP A 47 -1.55 -4.99 -0.46
N THR A 48 -0.54 -4.23 -0.87
CA THR A 48 0.69 -4.04 -0.09
C THR A 48 0.66 -2.84 0.85
N GLY A 49 -0.39 -2.01 0.81
CA GLY A 49 -0.39 -0.69 1.47
C GLY A 49 0.02 0.45 0.54
N LEU A 50 0.42 0.16 -0.71
CA LEU A 50 0.91 1.16 -1.66
C LEU A 50 0.59 0.80 -3.11
N PHE A 51 -0.33 1.56 -3.72
CA PHE A 51 -0.62 1.45 -5.16
C PHE A 51 0.48 2.12 -5.98
N LEU A 52 1.32 1.32 -6.65
CA LEU A 52 2.54 1.79 -7.33
C LEU A 52 2.29 2.56 -8.63
N ASP A 53 1.16 2.31 -9.28
CA ASP A 53 0.70 3.02 -10.47
C ASP A 53 0.41 4.52 -10.19
N HIS A 54 0.01 4.86 -8.96
CA HIS A 54 -0.32 6.22 -8.54
C HIS A 54 0.87 7.07 -8.05
N LYS A 55 2.10 6.56 -8.15
CA LYS A 55 3.32 7.24 -7.63
C LYS A 55 3.53 8.66 -8.18
N ILE A 56 3.22 8.88 -9.46
CA ILE A 56 3.38 10.19 -10.10
C ILE A 56 2.33 11.17 -9.56
N THR A 57 1.09 10.69 -9.34
CA THR A 57 0.01 11.50 -8.77
C THR A 57 0.34 11.93 -7.35
N ARG A 58 0.80 11.00 -6.48
CA ARG A 58 1.24 11.34 -5.13
C ARG A 58 2.36 12.39 -5.11
N ARG A 59 3.35 12.25 -5.99
CA ARG A 59 4.42 13.24 -6.13
C ARG A 59 3.87 14.63 -6.49
N ARG A 60 2.99 14.71 -7.50
CA ARG A 60 2.37 15.98 -7.92
C ARG A 60 1.57 16.61 -6.80
N LEU A 61 0.83 15.82 -6.02
CA LEU A 61 0.10 16.33 -4.85
C LEU A 61 1.06 16.96 -3.83
N GLY A 62 2.20 16.32 -3.54
CA GLY A 62 3.23 16.88 -2.66
C GLY A 62 3.76 18.22 -3.15
N GLU A 63 4.05 18.34 -4.45
CA GLU A 63 4.50 19.59 -5.09
C GLU A 63 3.42 20.69 -5.04
N MET A 64 2.14 20.33 -5.12
CA MET A 64 1.01 21.26 -5.17
C MET A 64 0.48 21.70 -3.79
N ALA A 65 0.76 20.94 -2.72
CA ALA A 65 0.14 21.11 -1.42
C ALA A 65 0.81 22.18 -0.53
N GLN A 66 1.98 22.70 -0.93
CA GLN A 66 2.71 23.68 -0.12
C GLN A 66 1.83 24.90 0.20
N GLY A 67 1.68 25.18 1.51
CA GLY A 67 0.90 26.32 2.01
C GLY A 67 -0.62 26.16 1.88
N LYS A 68 -1.14 24.95 1.70
CA LYS A 68 -2.58 24.68 1.55
C LYS A 68 -3.08 23.71 2.61
N ASP A 69 -4.36 23.85 2.94
CA ASP A 69 -5.11 22.80 3.63
C ASP A 69 -5.45 21.70 2.62
N PHE A 70 -5.03 20.47 2.93
CA PHE A 70 -5.21 19.33 2.04
C PHE A 70 -6.16 18.30 2.68
N LEU A 71 -7.17 17.88 1.92
CA LEU A 71 -8.11 16.83 2.29
C LEU A 71 -7.91 15.63 1.37
N ASN A 72 -7.66 14.46 1.95
CA ASN A 72 -7.58 13.19 1.22
C ASN A 72 -8.74 12.28 1.63
N LEU A 73 -9.71 12.11 0.73
CA LEU A 73 -10.84 11.21 0.91
C LEU A 73 -10.53 9.88 0.24
N PHE A 74 -10.88 8.76 0.88
CA PHE A 74 -10.48 7.43 0.41
C PHE A 74 -8.95 7.36 0.23
N ALA A 75 -8.22 7.82 1.26
CA ALA A 75 -6.79 8.12 1.22
C ALA A 75 -5.89 6.93 0.86
N TYR A 76 -6.46 5.75 0.98
CA TYR A 76 -6.00 4.46 0.53
C TYR A 76 -7.16 3.48 0.76
#